data_AF-A0A918AR78-F1
#
_entry.id   AF-A0A918AR78-F1
#
_cell.length_a   1.000
_cell.length_b   1.000
_cell.length_c   1.000
_cell.angle_alpha   90.00
_cell.angle_beta   90.00
_cell.angle_gamma   90.00
#
_symmetry.space_group_name_H-M   'P 1'
#
loop_
_entity.id
_entity.type
_entity.pdbx_description
1 polymer ?
#
loop_
_entity_poly.entity_id
_entity_poly.type
_entity_poly.pdbx_seq_one_letter_code
_entity_poly.pdbx_strand_id
1 'polypeptide(L)'
;MGVLRDPVKWREVIDAYLELRDRPHMTPQRRGQQFNGLIADLFTCFGLTAKPDQQGDAGEIDVTFGVGNQRFILEAKWVDKRTPIDPIAKLQRRLDQRMRNVTGVFLSMSGYTPGALTGVDKGRQLDVLLLDQEHWEAMLFGLVPPTEMIDLLTDVASYQGQAYTLLGTLLRNDVPVPQLSFPPAAVSVCAPLADHVRTEVVLGGVRSRTAGLTLTGTDSMLLTTDDGVLKVDFTSRAVSWAVPVHGCHGRAVEQGDAILVQRGVGTGLYRNGQLRPVQPADLVATAPVALSPNEVAHVDDTTLRVADLGTGRSVDLAHVDGVIVGVAAGNKAKSLYLAVQDSGDRITVVRVTATKAWLHEVKQVPAPRPAEAAPVPVAQLVMPLPAPAAPQDSRAIEEQQGYRDGQSIAGDLPLFALDAAATVHFDIARWLEPFRETWRQLVTREAPAGTELLPWLPQVARKLGSLAAPDRTAEAHFAPSPAYVAGFGNGMREAWHSAVRRQAVPYDAQFRQQWLREAVGKRAVLRGALTLTELRTSTLKGQAATTSKWFGRVVLWLVTSVLGLFEIVAIIIAATGGWPGIGQTIAGLLVFTVPFLAFLTWTVLDLRRFRRLRRTASASLVRP
;
A
#
# COMPACT_ATOMS: atom_id res chain seq x y z
N MET A 1 5.25 -6.94 -2.56
CA MET A 1 5.74 -5.84 -1.69
C MET A 1 4.87 -5.77 -0.44
N GLY A 2 5.48 -5.83 0.74
CA GLY A 2 4.80 -5.66 2.02
C GLY A 2 4.33 -4.21 2.17
N VAL A 3 3.02 -4.00 2.24
CA VAL A 3 2.44 -2.66 2.38
C VAL A 3 2.43 -2.26 3.86
N LEU A 4 2.95 -1.07 4.16
CA LEU A 4 2.84 -0.48 5.49
C LEU A 4 1.35 -0.25 5.83
N ARG A 5 0.86 -0.95 6.86
CA ARG A 5 -0.56 -0.94 7.26
C ARG A 5 -0.87 0.10 8.35
N ASP A 6 0.11 0.36 9.21
CA ASP A 6 -0.04 1.29 10.33
C ASP A 6 1.13 2.29 10.37
N PRO A 7 1.03 3.41 9.63
CA PRO A 7 2.08 4.41 9.56
C PRO A 7 2.26 5.21 10.86
N VAL A 8 1.23 5.30 11.70
CA VAL A 8 1.31 6.00 12.99
C VAL A 8 2.11 5.16 13.96
N LYS A 9 1.73 3.89 14.13
CA LYS A 9 2.46 2.96 15.00
C LYS A 9 3.90 2.76 14.52
N TRP A 10 4.14 2.73 13.21
CA TRP A 10 5.49 2.64 12.66
C TRP A 10 6.40 3.81 13.10
N ARG A 11 5.88 5.04 13.13
CA ARG A 11 6.62 6.20 13.66
C ARG A 11 6.92 6.05 15.15
N GLU A 12 5.96 5.58 15.95
CA GLU A 12 6.20 5.31 17.37
C GLU A 12 7.30 4.25 17.58
N VAL A 13 7.36 3.23 16.73
CA VAL A 13 8.42 2.20 16.78
C VAL A 13 9.79 2.78 16.44
N ILE A 14 9.86 3.68 15.44
CA ILE A 14 11.09 4.41 15.11
C ILE A 14 11.55 5.25 16.30
N ASP A 15 10.66 6.06 16.86
CA ASP A 15 10.99 6.95 17.99
C ASP A 15 11.44 6.14 19.21
N ALA A 16 10.75 5.04 19.51
CA ALA A 16 11.12 4.14 20.59
C ALA A 16 12.48 3.44 20.36
N TYR A 17 12.82 3.07 19.13
CA TYR A 17 14.15 2.53 18.81
C TYR A 17 15.26 3.56 19.02
N LEU A 18 15.06 4.79 18.54
CA LEU A 18 16.03 5.87 18.71
C LEU A 18 16.25 6.18 20.20
N GLU A 19 15.17 6.25 20.97
CA GLU A 19 15.25 6.41 22.42
C GLU A 19 15.96 5.23 23.11
N LEU A 20 15.71 4.00 22.66
CA LEU A 20 16.35 2.80 23.20
C LEU A 20 17.86 2.76 22.93
N ARG A 21 18.28 3.25 21.76
CA ARG A 21 19.68 3.33 21.35
C ARG A 21 20.46 4.37 22.16
N ASP A 22 19.84 5.52 22.41
CA ASP A 22 20.53 6.70 22.94
C ASP A 22 20.45 6.81 24.48
N ARG A 23 19.79 5.87 25.18
CA ARG A 23 19.62 5.88 26.66
C ARG A 23 20.85 5.32 27.43
N PRO A 24 21.51 6.13 28.29
CA PRO A 24 22.73 5.72 28.98
C PRO A 24 22.56 4.87 30.26
N HIS A 25 21.33 4.57 30.72
CA HIS A 25 21.09 3.99 32.07
C HIS A 25 20.18 2.76 32.13
N MET A 26 20.17 1.92 31.10
CA MET A 26 19.33 0.72 31.06
C MET A 26 20.15 -0.57 31.13
N THR A 27 19.66 -1.57 31.87
CA THR A 27 20.32 -2.88 31.93
C THR A 27 20.20 -3.61 30.59
N PRO A 28 21.20 -4.42 30.19
CA PRO A 28 21.15 -5.16 28.92
C PRO A 28 19.91 -6.06 28.78
N GLN A 29 19.44 -6.66 29.89
CA GLN A 29 18.26 -7.51 29.88
C GLN A 29 16.99 -6.73 29.58
N ARG A 30 16.78 -5.57 30.23
CA ARG A 30 15.63 -4.71 29.97
C ARG A 30 15.65 -4.14 28.56
N ARG A 31 16.85 -3.80 28.05
CA ARG A 31 17.05 -3.39 26.65
C ARG A 31 16.62 -4.49 25.68
N GLY A 32 17.06 -5.72 25.91
CA GLY A 32 16.68 -6.87 25.09
C GLY A 32 15.16 -7.09 25.06
N GLN A 33 14.51 -7.08 26.21
CA GLN A 33 13.05 -7.27 26.27
C GLN A 33 12.28 -6.16 25.53
N GLN A 34 12.68 -4.90 25.69
CA GLN A 34 12.06 -3.80 24.94
C GLN A 34 12.29 -3.95 23.44
N PHE A 35 13.48 -4.38 23.05
CA PHE A 35 13.81 -4.63 21.64
C PHE A 35 12.99 -5.75 21.02
N ASN A 36 12.73 -6.85 21.73
CA ASN A 36 11.84 -7.93 21.29
C ASN A 36 10.44 -7.39 20.94
N GLY A 37 9.91 -6.51 21.79
CA GLY A 37 8.64 -5.81 21.55
C GLY A 37 8.68 -4.95 20.28
N LEU A 38 9.74 -4.16 20.08
CA LEU A 38 9.89 -3.31 18.88
C LEU A 38 9.94 -4.12 17.59
N ILE A 39 10.61 -5.27 17.58
CA ILE A 39 10.66 -6.17 16.41
C ILE A 39 9.26 -6.66 16.06
N ALA A 40 8.51 -7.15 17.04
CA ALA A 40 7.15 -7.64 16.82
C ALA A 40 6.19 -6.53 16.37
N ASP A 41 6.31 -5.33 16.94
CA ASP A 41 5.54 -4.15 16.55
C ASP A 41 5.85 -3.74 15.10
N LEU A 42 7.13 -3.67 14.72
CA LEU A 42 7.54 -3.38 13.34
C LEU A 42 6.92 -4.38 12.36
N PHE A 43 7.03 -5.67 12.64
CA PHE A 43 6.49 -6.72 11.77
C PHE A 43 4.97 -6.59 11.62
N THR A 44 4.28 -6.27 12.72
CA THR A 44 2.84 -6.03 12.72
C THR A 44 2.45 -4.80 11.91
N CYS A 45 3.25 -3.72 11.94
CA CYS A 45 3.04 -2.52 11.11
C CYS A 45 3.03 -2.85 9.61
N PHE A 46 3.80 -3.87 9.18
CA PHE A 46 3.83 -4.37 7.80
C PHE A 46 2.87 -5.55 7.55
N GLY A 47 1.98 -5.84 8.50
CA GLY A 47 0.92 -6.83 8.35
C GLY A 47 1.32 -8.28 8.60
N LEU A 48 2.51 -8.52 9.15
CA LEU A 48 2.90 -9.85 9.61
C LEU A 48 2.19 -10.19 10.92
N THR A 49 1.84 -11.47 11.10
CA THR A 49 1.34 -11.94 12.40
C THR A 49 2.53 -12.23 13.30
N ALA A 50 3.01 -11.23 14.03
CA ALA A 50 4.15 -11.35 14.95
C ALA A 50 3.72 -11.31 16.42
N LYS A 51 4.46 -12.00 17.29
CA LYS A 51 4.25 -12.00 18.75
C LYS A 51 5.58 -12.03 19.50
N PRO A 52 5.81 -11.13 20.47
CA PRO A 52 6.99 -11.15 21.31
C PRO A 52 6.87 -12.16 22.46
N ASP A 53 7.99 -12.46 23.11
CA ASP A 53 8.16 -13.15 24.40
C ASP A 53 7.26 -14.40 24.55
N GLN A 54 7.37 -15.34 23.61
CA GLN A 54 6.59 -16.57 23.65
C GLN A 54 7.21 -17.58 24.62
N GLN A 55 6.50 -17.87 25.71
CA GLN A 55 6.87 -18.90 26.68
C GLN A 55 6.32 -20.27 26.26
N GLY A 56 7.17 -21.31 26.33
CA GLY A 56 6.76 -22.69 26.10
C GLY A 56 7.73 -23.70 26.72
N ASP A 57 7.33 -24.97 26.74
CA ASP A 57 8.06 -26.07 27.41
C ASP A 57 9.49 -26.31 26.86
N ALA A 58 9.76 -25.81 25.65
CA ALA A 58 11.03 -25.92 24.96
C ALA A 58 11.88 -24.63 25.03
N GLY A 59 11.54 -23.73 25.96
CA GLY A 59 12.25 -22.47 26.21
C GLY A 59 11.54 -21.24 25.66
N GLU A 60 11.97 -20.08 26.15
CA GLU A 60 11.54 -18.75 25.72
C GLU A 60 12.05 -18.44 24.31
N ILE A 61 11.17 -17.87 23.48
CA ILE A 61 11.45 -17.38 22.13
C ILE A 61 11.16 -15.87 22.10
N ASP A 62 12.13 -15.08 21.65
CA ASP A 62 12.01 -13.62 21.65
C ASP A 62 10.87 -13.13 20.75
N VAL A 63 10.81 -13.59 19.50
CA VAL A 63 9.71 -13.24 18.58
C VAL A 63 9.30 -14.44 17.72
N THR A 64 8.01 -14.61 17.49
CA THR A 64 7.47 -15.57 16.50
C THR A 64 6.69 -14.83 15.43
N PHE A 65 6.83 -15.23 14.18
CA PHE A 65 6.08 -14.61 13.07
C PHE A 65 5.90 -15.58 11.90
N GLY A 66 5.12 -15.17 10.90
CA GLY A 66 4.91 -15.95 9.68
C GLY A 66 4.90 -15.08 8.44
N VAL A 67 5.57 -15.53 7.39
CA VAL A 67 5.58 -14.94 6.05
C VAL A 67 4.97 -15.97 5.10
N GLY A 68 3.85 -15.63 4.47
CA GLY A 68 3.05 -16.60 3.71
C GLY A 68 2.72 -17.85 4.54
N ASN A 69 3.11 -19.02 4.01
CA ASN A 69 2.90 -20.31 4.66
C ASN A 69 4.06 -20.76 5.56
N GLN A 70 5.16 -20.00 5.61
CA GLN A 70 6.32 -20.33 6.43
C GLN A 70 6.18 -19.72 7.84
N ARG A 71 6.82 -20.39 8.81
CA ARG A 71 6.82 -19.97 10.22
C ARG A 71 8.25 -19.74 10.67
N PHE A 72 8.44 -18.65 11.40
CA PHE A 72 9.74 -18.21 11.84
C PHE A 72 9.75 -18.01 13.34
N ILE A 73 10.88 -18.36 13.94
CA ILE A 73 11.23 -17.96 15.31
C ILE A 73 12.46 -17.07 15.22
N LEU A 74 12.46 -15.96 15.93
CA LEU A 74 13.54 -14.99 15.95
C LEU A 74 14.12 -14.90 17.35
N GLU A 75 15.45 -14.90 17.42
CA GLU A 75 16.22 -14.57 18.62
C GLU A 75 17.01 -13.29 18.36
N ALA A 76 16.96 -12.34 19.30
CA ALA A 76 17.59 -11.04 19.18
C ALA A 76 18.70 -10.85 20.23
N LYS A 77 19.83 -10.32 19.79
CA LYS A 77 20.99 -10.02 20.64
C LYS A 77 21.40 -8.56 20.48
N TRP A 78 21.26 -7.79 21.56
CA TRP A 78 21.75 -6.41 21.64
C TRP A 78 22.83 -6.26 22.72
N VAL A 79 24.06 -6.66 22.36
CA VAL A 79 25.27 -6.58 23.19
C VAL A 79 26.41 -5.98 22.38
N ASP A 80 27.43 -5.43 23.03
CA ASP A 80 28.49 -4.68 22.32
C ASP A 80 29.47 -5.60 21.56
N LYS A 81 29.61 -6.86 22.01
CA LYS A 81 30.52 -7.83 21.39
C LYS A 81 29.83 -8.55 20.24
N ARG A 82 30.57 -8.80 19.14
CA ARG A 82 30.13 -9.65 18.03
C ARG A 82 29.69 -11.03 18.52
N THR A 83 28.63 -11.55 17.92
CA THR A 83 28.04 -12.83 18.32
C THR A 83 28.91 -14.01 17.83
N PRO A 84 29.36 -14.91 18.74
CA PRO A 84 30.04 -16.16 18.37
C PRO A 84 29.04 -17.24 17.93
N ILE A 85 29.52 -18.44 17.59
CA ILE A 85 28.65 -19.54 17.11
C ILE A 85 27.68 -20.07 18.17
N ASP A 86 28.06 -20.08 19.46
CA ASP A 86 27.31 -20.79 20.51
C ASP A 86 25.83 -20.37 20.66
N PRO A 87 25.49 -19.05 20.66
CA PRO A 87 24.10 -18.61 20.68
C PRO A 87 23.30 -19.07 19.46
N ILE A 88 23.93 -19.11 18.28
CA ILE A 88 23.29 -19.55 17.04
C ILE A 88 23.04 -21.05 17.10
N ALA A 89 24.03 -21.83 17.51
CA ALA A 89 23.89 -23.28 17.72
C ALA A 89 22.82 -23.61 18.78
N LYS A 90 22.63 -22.74 19.78
CA LYS A 90 21.52 -22.88 20.75
C LYS A 90 20.16 -22.70 20.08
N LEU A 91 20.00 -21.75 19.16
CA LEU A 91 18.78 -21.58 18.37
C LEU A 91 18.54 -22.80 17.46
N GLN A 92 19.57 -23.31 16.77
CA GLN A 92 19.45 -24.50 15.93
C GLN A 92 18.95 -25.73 16.72
N ARG A 93 19.52 -25.98 17.91
CA ARG A 93 19.01 -27.05 18.80
C ARG A 93 17.56 -26.86 19.24
N ARG A 94 17.05 -25.62 19.29
CA ARG A 94 15.63 -25.35 19.58
C ARG A 94 14.76 -25.65 18.36
N LEU A 95 15.25 -25.39 17.14
CA LEU A 95 14.55 -25.72 15.90
C LEU A 95 14.34 -27.23 15.74
N ASP A 96 15.31 -28.05 16.18
CA ASP A 96 15.18 -29.52 16.20
C ASP A 96 13.95 -30.03 16.99
N GLN A 97 13.45 -29.21 17.93
CA GLN A 97 12.31 -29.51 18.79
C GLN A 97 10.99 -28.90 18.26
N ARG A 98 10.97 -28.46 16.99
CA ARG A 98 9.81 -27.82 16.35
C ARG A 98 9.30 -28.64 15.16
N MET A 99 8.14 -28.25 14.65
CA MET A 99 7.63 -28.83 13.40
C MET A 99 8.62 -28.60 12.27
N ARG A 100 8.69 -29.55 11.34
CA ARG A 100 9.45 -29.39 10.10
C ARG A 100 8.99 -28.12 9.38
N ASN A 101 9.93 -27.38 8.78
CA ASN A 101 9.74 -26.11 8.08
C ASN A 101 9.54 -24.85 8.96
N VAL A 102 9.88 -24.91 10.25
CA VAL A 102 10.15 -23.69 11.03
C VAL A 102 11.59 -23.24 10.77
N THR A 103 11.76 -21.98 10.39
CA THR A 103 13.09 -21.39 10.14
C THR A 103 13.47 -20.44 11.27
N GLY A 104 14.71 -20.51 11.74
CA GLY A 104 15.25 -19.57 12.71
C GLY A 104 15.68 -18.28 12.05
N VAL A 105 15.56 -17.17 12.78
CA VAL A 105 16.15 -15.89 12.43
C VAL A 105 16.97 -15.45 13.62
N PHE A 106 18.25 -15.17 13.42
CA PHE A 106 19.09 -14.62 14.45
C PHE A 106 19.40 -13.16 14.10
N LEU A 107 19.06 -12.23 14.99
CA LEU A 107 19.34 -10.81 14.81
C LEU A 107 20.40 -10.36 15.81
N SER A 108 21.57 -9.95 15.33
CA SER A 108 22.68 -9.48 16.16
C SER A 108 22.99 -8.01 15.88
N MET A 109 22.69 -7.12 16.83
CA MET A 109 22.96 -5.68 16.68
C MET A 109 24.46 -5.34 16.61
N SER A 110 25.34 -6.23 17.06
CA SER A 110 26.80 -6.10 16.94
C SER A 110 27.40 -6.91 15.79
N GLY A 111 26.58 -7.59 14.99
CA GLY A 111 27.02 -8.51 13.94
C GLY A 111 27.65 -9.79 14.48
N TYR A 112 28.45 -10.46 13.66
CA TYR A 112 28.95 -11.82 13.90
C TYR A 112 30.48 -11.91 13.85
N THR A 113 31.05 -12.88 14.56
CA THR A 113 32.46 -13.21 14.39
C THR A 113 32.67 -14.00 13.09
N PRO A 114 33.86 -13.92 12.44
CA PRO A 114 34.14 -14.71 11.24
C PRO A 114 33.97 -16.23 11.46
N GLY A 115 34.32 -16.70 12.67
CA GLY A 115 34.13 -18.08 13.07
C GLY A 115 32.66 -18.49 13.19
N ALA A 116 31.77 -17.57 13.59
CA ALA A 116 30.33 -17.82 13.62
C ALA A 116 29.77 -18.01 12.21
N LEU A 117 30.09 -17.10 11.28
CA LEU A 117 29.64 -17.20 9.88
C LEU A 117 30.12 -18.51 9.23
N THR A 118 31.41 -18.80 9.36
CA THR A 118 32.00 -20.04 8.82
C THR A 118 31.41 -21.30 9.47
N GLY A 119 31.03 -21.23 10.75
CA GLY A 119 30.47 -22.35 11.49
C GLY A 119 29.03 -22.68 11.09
N VAL A 120 28.22 -21.66 10.80
CA VAL A 120 26.82 -21.84 10.37
C VAL A 120 26.75 -22.45 8.97
N ASP A 121 27.56 -21.95 8.03
CA ASP A 121 27.54 -22.41 6.63
C ASP A 121 28.08 -23.84 6.46
N LYS A 122 28.87 -24.35 7.42
CA LYS A 122 29.44 -25.72 7.40
C LYS A 122 28.58 -26.76 8.13
N GLY A 123 27.37 -26.38 8.57
CA GLY A 123 26.44 -27.23 9.31
C GLY A 123 25.71 -28.28 8.45
N ARG A 124 24.90 -29.12 9.11
CA ARG A 124 24.19 -30.26 8.47
C ARG A 124 22.99 -29.82 7.62
N GLN A 125 22.33 -28.72 7.99
CA GLN A 125 21.22 -28.10 7.27
C GLN A 125 21.19 -26.59 7.58
N LEU A 126 20.94 -25.76 6.57
CA LEU A 126 20.79 -24.31 6.73
C LEU A 126 19.35 -23.99 7.15
N ASP A 127 19.16 -23.86 8.46
CA ASP A 127 17.84 -23.68 9.11
C ASP A 127 17.70 -22.32 9.82
N VAL A 128 18.75 -21.50 9.78
CA VAL A 128 18.81 -20.18 10.40
C VAL A 128 19.27 -19.12 9.40
N LEU A 129 18.54 -18.00 9.35
CA LEU A 129 18.92 -16.77 8.67
C LEU A 129 19.59 -15.82 9.68
N LEU A 130 20.66 -15.14 9.26
CA LEU A 130 21.40 -14.21 10.10
C LEU A 130 21.17 -12.78 9.62
N LEU A 131 20.70 -11.93 10.52
CA LEU A 131 20.52 -10.50 10.31
C LEU A 131 21.39 -9.72 11.30
N ASP A 132 21.71 -8.48 10.94
CA ASP A 132 22.42 -7.54 11.81
C ASP A 132 21.71 -6.19 11.88
N GLN A 133 22.38 -5.20 12.48
CA GLN A 133 21.86 -3.84 12.60
C GLN A 133 21.49 -3.21 11.25
N GLU A 134 22.26 -3.43 10.17
CA GLU A 134 21.95 -2.81 8.87
C GLU A 134 20.64 -3.35 8.30
N HIS A 135 20.41 -4.67 8.42
CA HIS A 135 19.16 -5.29 8.02
C HIS A 135 17.98 -4.78 8.87
N TRP A 136 18.18 -4.69 10.19
CA TRP A 136 17.17 -4.15 11.10
C TRP A 136 16.80 -2.70 10.76
N GLU A 137 17.79 -1.82 10.61
CA GLU A 137 17.57 -0.41 10.33
C GLU A 137 16.98 -0.20 8.93
N ALA A 138 17.34 -1.03 7.94
CA ALA A 138 16.72 -1.00 6.62
C ALA A 138 15.22 -1.34 6.68
N MET A 139 14.82 -2.29 7.52
CA MET A 139 13.42 -2.58 7.77
C MET A 139 12.72 -1.48 8.56
N LEU A 140 13.35 -1.03 9.65
CA LEU A 140 12.80 -0.05 10.56
C LEU A 140 12.56 1.30 9.87
N PHE A 141 13.52 1.79 9.10
CA PHE A 141 13.41 3.07 8.38
C PHE A 141 12.70 2.93 7.03
N GLY A 142 12.11 1.76 6.74
CA GLY A 142 11.21 1.56 5.62
C GLY A 142 11.89 1.41 4.26
N LEU A 143 13.22 1.29 4.23
CA LEU A 143 14.00 1.07 3.01
C LEU A 143 13.65 -0.30 2.38
N VAL A 144 13.45 -1.33 3.23
CA VAL A 144 13.10 -2.70 2.82
C VAL A 144 11.99 -3.25 3.71
N PRO A 145 10.79 -3.56 3.20
CA PRO A 145 9.73 -4.15 4.03
C PRO A 145 10.18 -5.48 4.68
N PRO A 146 9.75 -5.82 5.92
CA PRO A 146 10.15 -7.06 6.59
C PRO A 146 9.85 -8.34 5.80
N THR A 147 8.73 -8.40 5.08
CA THR A 147 8.42 -9.54 4.21
C THR A 147 9.50 -9.73 3.15
N GLU A 148 9.89 -8.63 2.50
CA GLU A 148 10.82 -8.63 1.39
C GLU A 148 12.25 -8.93 1.87
N MET A 149 12.64 -8.40 3.03
CA MET A 149 13.90 -8.73 3.67
C MET A 149 14.03 -10.24 3.90
N ILE A 150 13.00 -10.85 4.47
CA ILE A 150 12.98 -12.30 4.76
C ILE A 150 12.95 -13.11 3.47
N ASP A 151 12.20 -12.70 2.45
CA ASP A 151 12.16 -13.36 1.15
C ASP A 151 13.55 -13.33 0.48
N LEU A 152 14.20 -12.15 0.42
CA LEU A 152 15.54 -11.99 -0.16
C LEU A 152 16.59 -12.85 0.56
N LEU A 153 16.59 -12.85 1.90
CA LEU A 153 17.51 -13.68 2.68
C LEU A 153 17.22 -15.17 2.52
N THR A 154 15.95 -15.56 2.43
CA THR A 154 15.55 -16.95 2.18
C THR A 154 15.99 -17.41 0.81
N ASP A 155 15.88 -16.58 -0.22
CA ASP A 155 16.36 -16.87 -1.57
C ASP A 155 17.87 -17.06 -1.59
N VAL A 156 18.65 -16.17 -0.97
CA VAL A 156 20.11 -16.31 -0.89
C VAL A 156 20.51 -17.57 -0.12
N ALA A 157 19.88 -17.83 1.03
CA ALA A 157 20.12 -19.04 1.80
C ALA A 157 19.77 -20.31 0.99
N SER A 158 18.67 -20.30 0.25
CA SER A 158 18.19 -21.45 -0.50
C SER A 158 19.00 -21.73 -1.78
N TYR A 159 19.38 -20.68 -2.52
CA TYR A 159 20.07 -20.83 -3.81
C TYR A 159 21.59 -20.83 -3.68
N GLN A 160 22.14 -20.13 -2.68
CA GLN A 160 23.59 -19.95 -2.52
C GLN A 160 24.14 -20.61 -1.25
N GLY A 161 23.29 -21.10 -0.36
CA GLY A 161 23.71 -21.77 0.87
C GLY A 161 24.35 -20.84 1.90
N GLN A 162 24.09 -19.54 1.84
CA GLN A 162 24.66 -18.54 2.75
C GLN A 162 23.65 -18.14 3.81
N ALA A 163 23.98 -18.32 5.10
CA ALA A 163 23.09 -17.88 6.19
C ALA A 163 23.04 -16.35 6.36
N TYR A 164 24.11 -15.67 5.93
CA TYR A 164 24.32 -14.24 6.11
C TYR A 164 24.79 -13.61 4.81
N THR A 165 24.22 -12.46 4.48
CA THR A 165 24.61 -11.64 3.32
C THR A 165 24.56 -10.18 3.75
N LEU A 166 25.48 -9.35 3.25
CA LEU A 166 25.46 -7.92 3.53
C LEU A 166 24.25 -7.27 2.84
N LEU A 167 23.61 -6.29 3.50
CA LEU A 167 22.47 -5.56 2.94
C LEU A 167 22.76 -4.99 1.54
N GLY A 168 23.94 -4.37 1.38
CA GLY A 168 24.35 -3.79 0.10
C GLY A 168 24.46 -4.83 -1.01
N THR A 169 24.90 -6.05 -0.70
CA THR A 169 24.95 -7.17 -1.66
C THR A 169 23.55 -7.71 -1.93
N LEU A 170 22.71 -7.81 -0.90
CA LEU A 170 21.34 -8.33 -0.99
C LEU A 170 20.44 -7.48 -1.90
N LEU A 171 20.63 -6.16 -1.87
CA LEU A 171 19.81 -5.22 -2.64
C LEU A 171 20.40 -4.88 -4.01
N ARG A 172 21.65 -5.26 -4.26
CA ARG A 172 22.34 -4.97 -5.52
C ARG A 172 21.63 -5.65 -6.69
N ASN A 173 21.51 -4.92 -7.79
CA ASN A 173 21.03 -5.43 -9.05
C ASN A 173 22.20 -5.55 -10.03
N ASP A 174 22.55 -6.77 -10.42
CA ASP A 174 23.66 -7.04 -11.36
C ASP A 174 23.21 -7.08 -12.83
N VAL A 175 22.07 -6.47 -13.15
CA VAL A 175 21.60 -6.33 -14.53
C VAL A 175 22.56 -5.42 -15.32
N PRO A 176 22.94 -5.81 -16.56
CA PRO A 176 23.77 -4.96 -17.42
C PRO A 176 23.16 -3.57 -17.62
N VAL A 177 24.01 -2.56 -17.76
CA VAL A 177 23.53 -1.21 -18.09
C VAL A 177 22.70 -1.28 -19.39
N PRO A 178 21.45 -0.78 -19.40
CA PRO A 178 20.62 -0.84 -20.58
C PRO A 178 21.23 -0.02 -21.71
N GLN A 179 21.12 -0.53 -22.94
CA GLN A 179 21.50 0.23 -24.12
C GLN A 179 20.45 1.29 -24.42
N LEU A 180 20.83 2.56 -24.28
CA LEU A 180 19.97 3.71 -24.54
C LEU A 180 20.33 4.35 -25.89
N SER A 181 19.35 4.98 -26.52
CA SER A 181 19.50 5.65 -27.83
C SER A 181 19.54 7.18 -27.68
N PHE A 182 20.50 7.83 -28.35
CA PHE A 182 20.76 9.27 -28.30
C PHE A 182 21.01 9.89 -29.70
N PRO A 183 20.09 10.73 -30.22
CA PRO A 183 18.65 10.71 -29.97
C PRO A 183 18.03 9.41 -30.56
N PRO A 184 16.87 8.96 -30.08
CA PRO A 184 16.16 7.84 -30.70
C PRO A 184 15.68 8.17 -32.13
N ALA A 185 15.56 7.14 -32.96
CA ALA A 185 14.95 7.27 -34.28
C ALA A 185 13.47 7.65 -34.14
N ALA A 186 13.11 8.82 -34.69
CA ALA A 186 11.75 9.33 -34.95
C ALA A 186 10.63 8.72 -34.08
N VAL A 187 10.60 9.08 -32.79
CA VAL A 187 9.41 8.89 -31.95
C VAL A 187 8.78 10.25 -31.74
N SER A 188 7.59 10.48 -32.29
CA SER A 188 6.81 11.67 -31.98
C SER A 188 6.12 11.42 -30.64
N VAL A 189 6.63 12.04 -29.58
CA VAL A 189 6.09 11.87 -28.21
C VAL A 189 5.41 13.14 -27.72
N CYS A 190 5.83 14.31 -28.23
CA CYS A 190 5.25 15.60 -27.86
C CYS A 190 5.04 16.52 -29.07
N ALA A 191 3.80 16.93 -29.32
CA ALA A 191 3.49 18.03 -30.24
C ALA A 191 3.49 19.38 -29.47
N PRO A 192 4.37 20.34 -29.79
CA PRO A 192 4.36 21.65 -29.13
C PRO A 192 3.06 22.39 -29.45
N LEU A 193 2.43 22.97 -28.44
CA LEU A 193 1.19 23.74 -28.58
C LEU A 193 1.43 25.25 -28.74
N ALA A 194 2.67 25.71 -28.52
CA ALA A 194 3.05 27.11 -28.63
C ALA A 194 4.24 27.28 -29.59
N ASP A 195 4.17 28.26 -30.50
CA ASP A 195 5.17 28.50 -31.55
C ASP A 195 6.59 28.78 -31.03
N HIS A 196 6.71 29.19 -29.76
CA HIS A 196 7.98 29.50 -29.12
C HIS A 196 8.58 28.30 -28.36
N VAL A 197 7.89 27.16 -28.33
CA VAL A 197 8.25 25.91 -27.66
C VAL A 197 8.75 24.90 -28.70
N ARG A 198 9.86 24.23 -28.40
CA ARG A 198 10.42 23.13 -29.18
C ARG A 198 10.52 21.89 -28.32
N THR A 199 10.12 20.76 -28.86
CA THR A 199 10.24 19.45 -28.22
C THR A 199 11.26 18.61 -28.98
N GLU A 200 12.14 17.97 -28.23
CA GLU A 200 13.17 17.11 -28.77
C GLU A 200 13.26 15.85 -27.91
N VAL A 201 13.24 14.68 -28.54
CA VAL A 201 13.50 13.44 -27.82
C VAL A 201 15.00 13.28 -27.64
N VAL A 202 15.45 13.27 -26.39
CA VAL A 202 16.88 13.22 -26.04
C VAL A 202 17.36 11.84 -25.60
N LEU A 203 16.44 10.98 -25.17
CA LEU A 203 16.73 9.62 -24.70
C LEU A 203 15.59 8.67 -25.05
N GLY A 204 15.91 7.45 -25.46
CA GLY A 204 14.94 6.37 -25.60
C GLY A 204 15.54 5.01 -25.25
N GLY A 205 14.69 3.98 -25.20
CA GLY A 205 15.11 2.58 -24.98
C GLY A 205 15.08 2.12 -23.52
N VAL A 206 14.64 2.96 -22.59
CA VAL A 206 14.48 2.58 -21.18
C VAL A 206 13.19 1.78 -21.04
N ARG A 207 13.20 0.64 -20.35
CA ARG A 207 11.99 -0.08 -19.96
C ARG A 207 11.85 -0.03 -18.45
N SER A 208 10.75 0.52 -17.97
CA SER A 208 10.50 0.65 -16.53
C SER A 208 9.04 1.04 -16.30
N ARG A 209 8.45 0.56 -15.21
CA ARG A 209 7.09 0.97 -14.81
C ARG A 209 7.08 2.28 -14.04
N THR A 210 8.24 2.67 -13.52
CA THR A 210 8.44 3.92 -12.79
C THR A 210 9.56 4.74 -13.42
N ALA A 211 9.47 6.07 -13.37
CA ALA A 211 10.60 6.94 -13.62
C ALA A 211 10.73 8.00 -12.55
N GLY A 212 11.97 8.41 -12.30
CA GLY A 212 12.25 9.67 -11.65
C GLY A 212 13.38 10.39 -12.34
N LEU A 213 13.22 11.69 -12.55
CA LEU A 213 14.21 12.53 -13.23
C LEU A 213 14.83 13.53 -12.27
N THR A 214 16.16 13.62 -12.29
CA THR A 214 16.91 14.69 -11.65
C THR A 214 18.04 15.12 -12.56
N LEU A 215 18.15 16.42 -12.82
CA LEU A 215 19.29 16.95 -13.56
C LEU A 215 20.47 17.15 -12.63
N THR A 216 21.64 16.69 -13.07
CA THR A 216 22.92 16.81 -12.38
C THR A 216 23.82 17.70 -13.24
N GLY A 217 23.67 19.02 -13.12
CA GLY A 217 24.35 19.99 -13.99
C GLY A 217 23.64 20.25 -15.32
N THR A 218 24.38 20.69 -16.35
CA THR A 218 23.81 21.11 -17.65
C THR A 218 23.53 19.94 -18.60
N ASP A 219 24.41 18.93 -18.61
CA ASP A 219 24.43 17.87 -19.61
C ASP A 219 24.48 16.47 -18.99
N SER A 220 24.13 16.33 -17.72
CA SER A 220 23.96 15.02 -17.09
C SER A 220 22.68 14.93 -16.26
N MET A 221 22.20 13.70 -16.09
CA MET A 221 20.90 13.41 -15.48
C MET A 221 20.95 12.08 -14.74
N LEU A 222 20.25 12.02 -13.62
CA LEU A 222 19.86 10.77 -12.97
C LEU A 222 18.47 10.37 -13.41
N LEU A 223 18.35 9.13 -13.89
CA LEU A 223 17.10 8.48 -14.25
C LEU A 223 16.87 7.28 -13.34
N THR A 224 15.90 7.39 -12.45
CA THR A 224 15.46 6.28 -11.61
C THR A 224 14.55 5.37 -12.40
N THR A 225 14.77 4.06 -12.31
CA THR A 225 14.03 2.98 -13.00
C THR A 225 13.76 1.85 -12.00
N ASP A 226 12.93 0.88 -12.39
CA ASP A 226 12.65 -0.32 -11.59
C ASP A 226 13.93 -1.09 -11.20
N ASP A 227 14.96 -1.03 -12.06
CA ASP A 227 16.24 -1.73 -11.90
C ASP A 227 17.29 -0.93 -11.11
N GLY A 228 17.08 0.37 -10.91
CA GLY A 228 18.00 1.27 -10.23
C GLY A 228 18.09 2.66 -10.84
N VAL A 229 19.11 3.43 -10.42
CA VAL A 229 19.35 4.79 -10.89
C VAL A 229 20.49 4.80 -11.91
N LEU A 230 20.16 5.22 -13.13
CA LEU A 230 21.12 5.45 -14.21
C LEU A 230 21.67 6.86 -14.15
N LYS A 231 22.98 7.01 -14.36
CA LYS A 231 23.61 8.27 -14.70
C LYS A 231 23.71 8.35 -16.22
N VAL A 232 23.16 9.40 -16.78
CA VAL A 232 23.10 9.67 -18.21
C VAL A 232 23.91 10.93 -18.47
N ASP A 233 24.92 10.84 -19.33
CA ASP A 233 25.69 11.99 -19.83
C ASP A 233 25.33 12.21 -21.30
N PHE A 234 24.68 13.35 -21.58
CA PHE A 234 24.22 13.69 -22.92
C PHE A 234 25.37 14.12 -23.86
N THR A 235 26.51 14.57 -23.31
CA THR A 235 27.67 15.00 -24.09
C THR A 235 28.46 13.81 -24.59
N SER A 236 28.83 12.91 -23.68
CA SER A 236 29.57 11.69 -24.03
C SER A 236 28.67 10.57 -24.56
N ARG A 237 27.34 10.72 -24.43
CA ARG A 237 26.34 9.67 -24.69
C ARG A 237 26.61 8.39 -23.89
N ALA A 238 27.24 8.56 -22.73
CA ALA A 238 27.56 7.48 -21.81
C ALA A 238 26.41 7.25 -20.83
N VAL A 239 26.19 5.98 -20.51
CA VAL A 239 25.22 5.54 -19.51
C VAL A 239 25.94 4.62 -18.55
N SER A 240 25.73 4.82 -17.26
CA SER A 240 26.26 3.93 -16.22
C SER A 240 25.29 3.83 -15.05
N TRP A 241 25.44 2.79 -14.25
CA TRP A 241 24.71 2.71 -12.98
C TRP A 241 25.28 3.72 -11.99
N ALA A 242 24.45 4.68 -11.57
CA ALA A 242 24.72 5.52 -10.41
C ALA A 242 24.37 4.78 -9.12
N VAL A 243 23.22 4.10 -9.10
CA VAL A 243 22.77 3.27 -7.98
C VAL A 243 22.18 1.97 -8.54
N PRO A 244 22.93 0.85 -8.58
CA PRO A 244 22.46 -0.44 -9.07
C PRO A 244 21.66 -1.16 -7.97
N VAL A 245 20.53 -0.58 -7.56
CA VAL A 245 19.65 -1.14 -6.52
C VAL A 245 18.23 -1.22 -7.06
N HIS A 246 17.64 -2.41 -6.99
CA HIS A 246 16.27 -2.64 -7.45
C HIS A 246 15.24 -1.99 -6.52
N GLY A 247 14.07 -1.66 -7.08
CA GLY A 247 12.92 -1.13 -6.33
C GLY A 247 13.05 0.33 -5.89
N CYS A 248 14.08 1.03 -6.39
CA CYS A 248 14.15 2.47 -6.30
C CYS A 248 13.00 3.12 -7.07
N HIS A 249 12.47 4.22 -6.55
CA HIS A 249 11.41 4.99 -7.22
C HIS A 249 11.55 6.47 -6.88
N GLY A 250 10.74 7.32 -7.53
CA GLY A 250 10.81 8.75 -7.33
C GLY A 250 12.15 9.35 -7.77
N ARG A 251 12.45 10.56 -7.31
CA ARG A 251 13.64 11.31 -7.75
C ARG A 251 14.85 10.95 -6.91
N ALA A 252 15.95 10.56 -7.56
CA ALA A 252 17.26 10.45 -6.92
C ALA A 252 17.90 11.84 -6.79
N VAL A 253 18.61 12.12 -5.70
CA VAL A 253 19.22 13.44 -5.43
C VAL A 253 20.70 13.27 -5.10
N GLU A 254 21.58 13.96 -5.83
CA GLU A 254 23.01 14.01 -5.48
C GLU A 254 23.21 14.87 -4.22
N GLN A 255 23.97 14.34 -3.26
CA GLN A 255 24.38 15.02 -2.04
C GLN A 255 25.89 14.82 -1.85
N GLY A 256 26.69 15.72 -2.43
CA GLY A 256 28.14 15.58 -2.46
C GLY A 256 28.57 14.37 -3.30
N ASP A 257 29.26 13.42 -2.68
CA ASP A 257 29.70 12.14 -3.27
C ASP A 257 28.68 11.00 -3.11
N ALA A 258 27.50 11.28 -2.56
CA ALA A 258 26.45 10.31 -2.32
C ALA A 258 25.18 10.62 -3.11
N ILE A 259 24.32 9.62 -3.26
CA ILE A 259 23.03 9.73 -3.93
C ILE A 259 21.93 9.28 -2.98
N LEU A 260 20.98 10.17 -2.68
CA LEU A 260 19.75 9.83 -1.98
C LEU A 260 18.76 9.20 -2.96
N VAL A 261 18.16 8.08 -2.56
CA VAL A 261 17.16 7.35 -3.34
C VAL A 261 15.97 6.97 -2.47
N GLN A 262 14.77 6.97 -3.03
CA GLN A 262 13.59 6.45 -2.34
C GLN A 262 13.43 4.96 -2.68
N ARG A 263 13.12 4.15 -1.66
CA ARG A 263 12.88 2.71 -1.80
C ARG A 263 11.92 2.27 -0.71
N GLY A 264 10.96 1.41 -1.05
CA GLY A 264 9.89 1.04 -0.11
C GLY A 264 9.09 2.27 0.32
N VAL A 265 9.08 2.57 1.62
CA VAL A 265 8.48 3.79 2.19
C VAL A 265 9.54 4.71 2.81
N GLY A 266 10.81 4.36 2.64
CA GLY A 266 11.96 5.05 3.24
C GLY A 266 12.89 5.67 2.21
N THR A 267 13.99 6.21 2.71
CA THR A 267 15.06 6.82 1.93
C THR A 267 16.38 6.13 2.25
N GLY A 268 17.20 5.90 1.23
CA GLY A 268 18.54 5.37 1.35
C GLY A 268 19.58 6.34 0.82
N LEU A 269 20.75 6.36 1.46
CA LEU A 269 21.94 7.07 1.01
C LEU A 269 22.89 6.05 0.38
N TYR A 270 23.14 6.19 -0.91
CA TYR A 270 24.09 5.37 -1.64
C TYR A 270 25.43 6.09 -1.77
N ARG A 271 26.51 5.48 -1.28
CA ARG A 271 27.88 6.00 -1.37
C ARG A 271 28.85 4.83 -1.51
N ASN A 272 29.78 4.93 -2.48
CA ASN A 272 30.87 3.97 -2.66
C ASN A 272 30.43 2.49 -2.70
N GLY A 273 29.33 2.18 -3.40
CA GLY A 273 28.83 0.81 -3.50
C GLY A 273 27.98 0.34 -2.32
N GLN A 274 27.76 1.18 -1.31
CA GLN A 274 26.98 0.85 -0.12
C GLN A 274 25.70 1.69 -0.07
N LEU A 275 24.57 1.00 0.08
CA LEU A 275 23.29 1.63 0.41
C LEU A 275 23.05 1.55 1.92
N ARG A 276 22.80 2.69 2.56
CA ARG A 276 22.44 2.75 3.97
C ARG A 276 21.08 3.43 4.15
N PRO A 277 20.23 2.93 5.05
CA PRO A 277 18.97 3.62 5.34
C PRO A 277 19.25 4.97 6.02
N VAL A 278 18.44 5.98 5.68
CA VAL A 278 18.53 7.32 6.26
C VAL A 278 17.48 7.45 7.36
N GLN A 279 17.87 7.96 8.53
CA GLN A 279 16.93 8.20 9.61
C GLN A 279 15.99 9.34 9.22
N PRO A 280 14.68 9.29 9.54
CA PRO A 280 13.76 10.36 9.18
C PRO A 280 14.18 11.75 9.68
N ALA A 281 14.86 11.81 10.84
CA ALA A 281 15.39 13.05 11.41
C ALA A 281 16.54 13.67 10.60
N ASP A 282 17.27 12.87 9.81
CA ASP A 282 18.40 13.32 9.00
C ASP A 282 17.98 13.87 7.63
N LEU A 283 16.68 13.83 7.29
CA LEU A 283 16.13 14.34 6.02
C LEU A 283 16.01 15.88 5.97
N VAL A 284 16.63 16.61 6.90
CA VAL A 284 16.56 18.08 6.97
C VAL A 284 17.12 18.73 5.69
N ALA A 285 16.25 19.44 4.98
CA ALA A 285 16.54 20.44 3.94
C ALA A 285 17.17 19.95 2.62
N THR A 286 16.71 18.84 2.05
CA THR A 286 16.84 18.62 0.59
C THR A 286 15.54 19.01 -0.11
N ALA A 287 15.18 20.29 -0.01
CA ALA A 287 14.12 20.85 -0.85
C ALA A 287 14.58 20.84 -2.33
N PRO A 288 13.71 20.47 -3.27
CA PRO A 288 14.05 20.37 -4.68
C PRO A 288 14.43 21.75 -5.23
N VAL A 289 15.41 21.79 -6.14
CA VAL A 289 15.45 22.81 -7.18
C VAL A 289 14.17 22.61 -8.00
N ALA A 290 13.13 23.34 -7.60
CA ALA A 290 11.93 23.54 -8.38
C ALA A 290 12.22 24.54 -9.51
N LEU A 291 11.28 24.67 -10.44
CA LEU A 291 11.12 25.90 -11.20
C LEU A 291 11.07 27.10 -10.23
N SER A 292 11.10 28.34 -10.71
CA SER A 292 11.10 29.51 -9.81
C SER A 292 10.04 29.35 -8.68
N PRO A 293 10.20 29.95 -7.48
CA PRO A 293 9.31 29.70 -6.33
C PRO A 293 7.81 29.82 -6.59
N ASN A 294 7.45 30.43 -7.72
CA ASN A 294 6.11 30.63 -8.18
C ASN A 294 5.69 29.75 -9.36
N GLU A 295 6.51 28.89 -9.97
CA GLU A 295 6.13 28.11 -11.17
C GLU A 295 6.05 26.60 -10.85
N VAL A 296 4.97 25.93 -11.27
CA VAL A 296 4.77 24.49 -11.18
C VAL A 296 4.40 23.95 -12.56
N ALA A 297 5.14 22.96 -13.04
CA ALA A 297 4.70 22.14 -14.16
C ALA A 297 3.64 21.16 -13.66
N HIS A 298 2.40 21.33 -14.07
CA HIS A 298 1.32 20.37 -13.88
C HIS A 298 1.20 19.52 -15.13
N VAL A 299 1.00 18.23 -14.95
CA VAL A 299 0.71 17.32 -16.06
C VAL A 299 -0.68 16.78 -15.83
N ASP A 300 -1.59 17.07 -16.77
CA ASP A 300 -2.78 16.23 -16.97
C ASP A 300 -2.40 15.13 -17.96
N ASP A 301 -3.03 13.95 -17.89
CA ASP A 301 -2.65 12.67 -18.52
C ASP A 301 -2.05 12.70 -19.94
N THR A 302 -2.29 13.74 -20.73
CA THR A 302 -1.75 13.94 -22.09
C THR A 302 -1.24 15.36 -22.37
N THR A 303 -1.22 16.29 -21.41
CA THR A 303 -0.86 17.70 -21.66
C THR A 303 0.08 18.22 -20.59
N LEU A 304 1.24 18.71 -21.03
CA LEU A 304 2.17 19.43 -20.17
C LEU A 304 1.71 20.88 -20.03
N ARG A 305 1.37 21.29 -18.80
CA ARG A 305 1.02 22.67 -18.44
C ARG A 305 2.05 23.25 -17.49
N VAL A 306 2.44 24.50 -17.69
CA VAL A 306 3.22 25.26 -16.68
C VAL A 306 2.33 26.34 -16.12
N ALA A 307 2.21 26.38 -14.80
CA ALA A 307 1.40 27.33 -14.06
C ALA A 307 2.27 28.16 -13.11
N ASP A 308 1.96 29.44 -12.97
CA ASP A 308 2.49 30.32 -11.94
C ASP A 308 1.52 30.36 -10.75
N LEU A 309 1.92 29.82 -9.60
CA LEU A 309 1.22 29.78 -8.32
C LEU A 309 0.97 31.17 -7.71
N GLY A 310 1.84 32.14 -7.99
CA GLY A 310 1.70 33.52 -7.47
C GLY A 310 0.70 34.34 -8.28
N THR A 311 0.62 34.11 -9.60
CA THR A 311 -0.27 34.88 -10.49
C THR A 311 -1.50 34.10 -10.97
N GLY A 312 -1.55 32.78 -10.73
CA GLY A 312 -2.60 31.88 -11.23
C GLY A 312 -2.58 31.64 -12.75
N ARG A 313 -1.58 32.17 -13.46
CA ARG A 313 -1.47 32.04 -14.92
C ARG A 313 -1.00 30.65 -15.30
N SER A 314 -1.56 30.05 -16.34
CA SER A 314 -1.07 28.78 -16.87
C SER A 314 -1.00 28.77 -18.40
N VAL A 315 -0.08 28.00 -18.96
CA VAL A 315 0.11 27.80 -20.40
C VAL A 315 0.31 26.32 -20.68
N ASP A 316 -0.45 25.79 -21.64
CA ASP A 316 -0.25 24.45 -22.19
C ASP A 316 0.93 24.48 -23.18
N LEU A 317 1.96 23.69 -22.90
CA LEU A 317 3.21 23.71 -23.64
C LEU A 317 3.29 22.64 -24.73
N ALA A 318 2.78 21.45 -24.46
CA ALA A 318 2.82 20.33 -25.38
C ALA A 318 1.73 19.29 -25.06
N HIS A 319 1.23 18.61 -26.10
CA HIS A 319 0.46 17.37 -25.96
C HIS A 319 1.42 16.18 -26.00
N VAL A 320 1.20 15.19 -25.14
CA VAL A 320 2.08 14.04 -24.92
C VAL A 320 1.34 12.74 -25.23
N ASP A 321 1.88 11.96 -26.16
CA ASP A 321 1.38 10.63 -26.51
C ASP A 321 1.97 9.60 -25.53
N GLY A 322 1.43 9.56 -24.30
CA GLY A 322 1.86 8.64 -23.23
C GLY A 322 1.67 9.24 -21.83
N VAL A 323 1.95 8.44 -20.80
CA VAL A 323 1.83 8.88 -19.40
C VAL A 323 3.15 9.52 -18.95
N ILE A 324 3.10 10.77 -18.47
CA ILE A 324 4.29 11.40 -17.91
C ILE A 324 4.54 10.82 -16.52
N VAL A 325 5.71 10.22 -16.36
CA VAL A 325 6.13 9.53 -15.13
C VAL A 325 7.23 10.28 -14.38
N GLY A 326 7.79 11.35 -14.97
CA GLY A 326 8.78 12.18 -14.29
C GLY A 326 9.00 13.54 -14.97
N VAL A 327 9.35 14.55 -14.18
CA VAL A 327 9.63 15.91 -14.66
C VAL A 327 10.87 16.47 -13.95
N ALA A 328 11.76 17.12 -14.70
CA ALA A 328 12.90 17.87 -14.15
C ALA A 328 13.09 19.21 -14.86
N ALA A 329 13.43 20.26 -14.09
CA ALA A 329 13.63 21.61 -14.61
C ALA A 329 15.11 21.95 -14.75
N GLY A 330 15.50 22.54 -15.89
CA GLY A 330 16.87 22.98 -16.16
C GLY A 330 17.23 24.33 -15.53
N ASN A 331 18.53 24.58 -15.41
CA ASN A 331 19.17 25.68 -14.67
C ASN A 331 18.86 27.12 -15.15
N LYS A 332 17.97 27.32 -16.12
CA LYS A 332 17.63 28.63 -16.70
C LYS A 332 16.13 28.88 -16.91
N ALA A 333 15.25 28.08 -16.32
CA ALA A 333 13.79 28.20 -16.48
C ALA A 333 13.33 28.30 -17.95
N LYS A 334 14.07 27.68 -18.89
CA LYS A 334 13.75 27.62 -20.33
C LYS A 334 13.80 26.22 -20.91
N SER A 335 14.19 25.23 -20.10
CA SER A 335 14.27 23.84 -20.51
C SER A 335 13.63 22.95 -19.43
N LEU A 336 12.76 22.05 -19.85
CA LEU A 336 12.12 21.04 -19.02
C LEU A 336 12.42 19.67 -19.62
N TYR A 337 12.62 18.67 -18.78
CA TYR A 337 12.79 17.28 -19.19
C TYR A 337 11.61 16.47 -18.66
N LEU A 338 10.98 15.69 -19.55
CA LEU A 338 9.83 14.84 -19.27
C LEU A 338 10.23 13.39 -19.51
N ALA A 339 9.93 12.50 -18.57
CA ALA A 339 9.95 11.06 -18.80
C ALA A 339 8.53 10.65 -19.19
N VAL A 340 8.36 10.18 -20.42
CA VAL A 340 7.07 9.77 -20.97
C VAL A 340 7.08 8.27 -21.17
N GLN A 341 6.12 7.58 -20.56
CA GLN A 341 5.92 6.14 -20.66
C GLN A 341 4.86 5.84 -21.74
N ASP A 342 5.20 4.96 -22.67
CA ASP A 342 4.25 4.43 -23.65
C ASP A 342 3.43 3.27 -23.07
N SER A 343 2.47 2.76 -23.86
CA SER A 343 1.63 1.61 -23.47
C SER A 343 2.37 0.29 -23.24
N GLY A 344 3.67 0.22 -23.56
CA GLY A 344 4.53 -0.96 -23.42
C GLY A 344 5.64 -0.80 -22.37
N ASP A 345 5.46 0.08 -21.38
CA ASP A 345 6.42 0.40 -20.32
C ASP A 345 7.76 0.94 -20.83
N ARG A 346 7.81 1.50 -22.04
CA ARG A 346 9.02 2.16 -22.55
C ARG A 346 9.01 3.62 -22.17
N ILE A 347 10.11 4.05 -21.59
CA ILE A 347 10.30 5.42 -21.15
C ILE A 347 11.18 6.14 -22.17
N THR A 348 10.67 7.28 -22.62
CA THR A 348 11.33 8.21 -23.53
C THR A 348 11.52 9.53 -22.79
N VAL A 349 12.73 10.10 -22.83
CA VAL A 349 12.98 11.41 -22.24
C VAL A 349 12.89 12.49 -23.31
N VAL A 350 11.96 13.42 -23.10
CA VAL A 350 11.69 14.55 -23.98
C VAL A 350 12.21 15.83 -23.32
N ARG A 351 13.07 16.55 -24.02
CA ARG A 351 13.49 17.90 -23.67
C ARG A 351 12.54 18.89 -24.34
N VAL A 352 11.86 19.68 -23.54
CA VAL A 352 11.04 20.82 -23.96
C VAL A 352 11.85 22.08 -23.73
N THR A 353 12.02 22.90 -24.76
CA THR A 353 12.74 24.18 -24.69
C THR A 353 11.87 25.32 -25.15
N ALA A 354 11.95 26.46 -24.46
CA ALA A 354 11.26 27.68 -24.86
C ALA A 354 12.27 28.77 -25.26
N THR A 355 11.98 29.43 -26.38
CA THR A 355 12.76 30.58 -26.86
C THR A 355 12.48 31.86 -26.06
N LYS A 356 11.30 31.94 -25.42
CA LYS A 356 10.86 33.00 -24.50
C LYS A 356 10.64 32.44 -23.09
N ALA A 357 10.37 33.30 -22.11
CA ALA A 357 9.88 32.83 -20.80
C ALA A 357 8.57 32.05 -20.99
N TRP A 358 8.36 30.97 -20.22
CA TRP A 358 7.20 30.07 -20.38
C TRP A 358 5.84 30.78 -20.35
N LEU A 359 5.76 31.95 -19.70
CA LEU A 359 4.53 32.73 -19.48
C LEU A 359 4.47 34.06 -20.29
N HIS A 360 5.20 34.18 -21.39
CA HIS A 360 5.26 35.45 -22.14
C HIS A 360 3.95 35.75 -22.91
N GLU A 361 3.36 36.92 -22.66
CA GLU A 361 2.22 37.56 -23.38
C GLU A 361 0.98 36.66 -23.65
N VAL A 362 0.30 36.20 -22.59
CA VAL A 362 -1.15 35.95 -22.71
C VAL A 362 -1.83 37.31 -22.78
N LYS A 363 -2.16 37.79 -24.01
CA LYS A 363 -3.01 38.98 -24.18
C LYS A 363 -4.28 38.77 -23.37
N GLN A 364 -4.61 39.71 -22.47
CA GLN A 364 -5.91 39.76 -21.81
C GLN A 364 -7.00 39.67 -22.88
N VAL A 365 -7.69 38.55 -22.95
CA VAL A 365 -8.97 38.48 -23.66
C VAL A 365 -9.94 39.26 -22.77
N PRO A 366 -10.48 40.42 -23.20
CA PRO A 366 -11.41 41.17 -22.38
C PRO A 366 -12.66 40.34 -22.16
N ALA A 367 -13.13 40.28 -20.92
CA ALA A 367 -14.36 39.59 -20.56
C ALA A 367 -15.52 40.10 -21.46
N PRO A 368 -16.34 39.21 -22.06
CA PRO A 368 -17.47 39.65 -22.86
C PRO A 368 -18.45 40.40 -21.95
N ARG A 369 -18.84 41.62 -22.36
CA ARG A 369 -19.95 42.35 -21.73
C ARG A 369 -21.23 41.51 -21.84
N PRO A 370 -22.09 41.51 -20.81
CA PRO A 370 -23.38 40.86 -20.90
C PRO A 370 -24.23 41.60 -21.93
N ALA A 371 -24.50 40.94 -23.06
CA ALA A 371 -25.39 41.46 -24.09
C ALA A 371 -26.84 41.28 -23.63
N GLU A 372 -27.53 42.41 -23.56
CA GLU A 372 -28.97 42.58 -23.39
C GLU A 372 -29.72 41.79 -24.47
N ALA A 373 -30.70 40.99 -24.06
CA ALA A 373 -31.42 40.07 -24.93
C ALA A 373 -32.34 40.81 -25.91
N ALA A 374 -32.02 40.76 -27.21
CA ALA A 374 -32.96 41.05 -28.28
C ALA A 374 -33.56 39.74 -28.84
N PRO A 375 -34.82 39.74 -29.30
CA PRO A 375 -35.51 38.52 -29.73
C PRO A 375 -35.05 38.09 -31.13
N VAL A 376 -34.80 36.78 -31.29
CA VAL A 376 -34.42 36.17 -32.57
C VAL A 376 -35.66 35.56 -33.25
N PRO A 377 -35.92 35.82 -34.55
CA PRO A 377 -36.95 35.12 -35.32
C PRO A 377 -36.47 33.75 -35.80
N VAL A 378 -37.45 32.87 -35.99
CA VAL A 378 -37.33 31.47 -36.38
C VAL A 378 -36.83 31.29 -37.83
N ALA A 379 -36.06 30.21 -38.01
CA ALA A 379 -35.78 29.43 -39.22
C ALA A 379 -34.41 29.65 -39.89
N GLN A 380 -33.52 28.66 -39.74
CA GLN A 380 -33.11 27.80 -40.86
C GLN A 380 -32.24 26.63 -40.37
N LEU A 381 -32.52 25.45 -40.95
CA LEU A 381 -31.81 24.19 -40.72
C LEU A 381 -30.32 24.33 -41.08
N VAL A 382 -29.44 24.03 -40.12
CA VAL A 382 -28.07 23.59 -40.37
C VAL A 382 -27.79 22.40 -39.44
N MET A 383 -27.21 21.35 -40.01
CA MET A 383 -26.81 20.14 -39.29
C MET A 383 -25.95 20.46 -38.05
N PRO A 384 -26.03 19.66 -36.97
CA PRO A 384 -25.26 19.96 -35.78
C PRO A 384 -23.76 19.76 -36.07
N LEU A 385 -23.01 20.86 -36.11
CA LEU A 385 -21.59 20.83 -35.79
C LEU A 385 -21.42 20.27 -34.38
N PRO A 386 -20.35 19.51 -34.10
CA PRO A 386 -20.02 19.13 -32.73
C PRO A 386 -19.91 20.40 -31.88
N ALA A 387 -20.55 20.37 -30.71
CA ALA A 387 -20.58 21.51 -29.81
C ALA A 387 -19.15 22.02 -29.53
N PRO A 388 -18.92 23.34 -29.46
CA PRO A 388 -17.63 23.87 -29.04
C PRO A 388 -17.25 23.27 -27.68
N ALA A 389 -15.98 22.90 -27.54
CA ALA A 389 -15.46 22.33 -26.30
C ALA A 389 -15.81 23.24 -25.11
N ALA A 390 -16.39 22.65 -24.07
CA ALA A 390 -16.71 23.37 -22.84
C ALA A 390 -15.43 24.00 -22.25
N PRO A 391 -15.54 25.15 -21.54
CA PRO A 391 -14.41 25.77 -20.85
C PRO A 391 -13.67 24.76 -19.96
N GLN A 392 -12.33 24.83 -19.89
CA GLN A 392 -11.50 23.85 -19.17
C GLN A 392 -11.89 23.69 -17.68
N ASP A 393 -12.32 24.76 -17.02
CA ASP A 393 -12.83 24.71 -15.65
C ASP A 393 -14.09 23.85 -15.52
N SER A 394 -14.98 23.90 -16.53
CA SER A 394 -16.18 23.06 -16.59
C SER A 394 -15.83 21.59 -16.78
N ARG A 395 -14.79 21.29 -17.58
CA ARG A 395 -14.32 19.92 -17.81
C ARG A 395 -13.75 19.28 -16.54
N ALA A 396 -12.93 20.00 -15.78
CA ALA A 396 -12.37 19.52 -14.51
C ALA A 396 -13.44 19.31 -13.43
N ILE A 397 -14.45 20.19 -13.39
CA ILE A 397 -15.61 20.05 -12.49
C ILE A 397 -16.41 18.79 -12.86
N GLU A 398 -16.68 18.57 -14.14
CA GLU A 398 -17.39 17.39 -14.63
C GLU A 398 -16.62 16.10 -14.33
N GLU A 399 -15.30 16.09 -14.53
CA GLU A 399 -14.45 14.94 -14.20
C GLU A 399 -14.44 14.65 -12.71
N GLN A 400 -14.28 15.67 -11.85
CA GLN A 400 -14.32 15.48 -10.41
C GLN A 400 -15.69 15.00 -9.92
N GLN A 401 -16.77 15.49 -10.54
CA GLN A 401 -18.13 15.04 -10.26
C GLN A 401 -18.32 13.58 -10.70
N GLY A 402 -17.83 13.22 -11.88
CA GLY A 402 -17.77 11.84 -12.37
C GLY A 402 -17.03 10.93 -11.39
N TYR A 403 -15.86 11.34 -10.91
CA TYR A 403 -15.07 10.60 -9.93
C TYR A 403 -15.83 10.30 -8.63
N ARG A 404 -16.51 11.29 -8.06
CA ARG A 404 -17.32 11.10 -6.84
C ARG A 404 -18.49 10.15 -7.09
N ASP A 405 -19.17 10.30 -8.22
CA ASP A 405 -20.30 9.43 -8.59
C ASP A 405 -19.84 7.99 -8.87
N GLY A 406 -18.70 7.80 -9.52
CA GLY A 406 -18.10 6.50 -9.77
C GLY A 406 -17.67 5.78 -8.49
N GLN A 407 -17.06 6.50 -7.54
CA GLN A 407 -16.75 5.94 -6.21
C GLN A 407 -18.02 5.52 -5.45
N SER A 408 -19.06 6.35 -5.49
CA SER A 408 -20.33 6.09 -4.81
C SER A 408 -21.01 4.84 -5.39
N ILE A 409 -21.18 4.79 -6.71
CA ILE A 409 -21.79 3.66 -7.42
C ILE A 409 -21.00 2.37 -7.18
N ALA A 410 -19.67 2.41 -7.18
CA ALA A 410 -18.86 1.23 -6.90
C ALA A 410 -19.09 0.64 -5.50
N GLY A 411 -19.52 1.46 -4.52
CA GLY A 411 -19.92 0.96 -3.21
C GLY A 411 -21.11 0.00 -3.25
N ASP A 412 -22.04 0.26 -4.17
CA ASP A 412 -23.37 -0.36 -4.22
C ASP A 412 -23.51 -1.37 -5.36
N LEU A 413 -22.50 -1.47 -6.24
CA LEU A 413 -22.47 -2.49 -7.28
C LEU A 413 -22.16 -3.89 -6.70
N PRO A 414 -22.76 -4.94 -7.27
CA PRO A 414 -22.35 -6.31 -6.99
C PRO A 414 -20.88 -6.51 -7.38
N LEU A 415 -20.15 -7.30 -6.59
CA LEU A 415 -18.74 -7.57 -6.85
C LEU A 415 -18.49 -8.23 -8.21
N PHE A 416 -19.41 -9.04 -8.74
CA PHE A 416 -19.24 -9.60 -10.08
C PHE A 416 -19.25 -8.52 -11.17
N ALA A 417 -20.05 -7.45 -10.98
CA ALA A 417 -20.15 -6.35 -11.94
C ALA A 417 -18.88 -5.49 -11.90
N LEU A 418 -18.32 -5.27 -10.71
CA LEU A 418 -17.04 -4.60 -10.51
C LEU A 418 -15.84 -5.41 -11.02
N ASP A 419 -15.85 -6.73 -10.83
CA ASP A 419 -14.83 -7.61 -11.39
C ASP A 419 -14.86 -7.56 -12.92
N ALA A 420 -16.04 -7.60 -13.54
CA ALA A 420 -16.20 -7.38 -14.98
C ALA A 420 -15.67 -6.01 -15.43
N ALA A 421 -15.96 -4.93 -14.70
CA ALA A 421 -15.39 -3.61 -14.98
C ALA A 421 -13.85 -3.63 -14.90
N ALA A 422 -13.30 -4.30 -13.89
CA ALA A 422 -11.86 -4.42 -13.72
C ALA A 422 -11.18 -5.20 -14.87
N THR A 423 -11.84 -6.22 -15.44
CA THR A 423 -11.29 -6.97 -16.59
C THR A 423 -11.12 -6.13 -17.86
N VAL A 424 -11.92 -5.07 -18.01
CA VAL A 424 -11.79 -4.10 -19.11
C VAL A 424 -11.17 -2.78 -18.63
N HIS A 425 -10.40 -2.83 -17.54
CA HIS A 425 -9.68 -1.68 -16.98
C HIS A 425 -10.55 -0.45 -16.69
N PHE A 426 -11.82 -0.66 -16.34
CA PHE A 426 -12.81 0.39 -16.10
C PHE A 426 -13.09 1.29 -17.31
N ASP A 427 -12.89 0.78 -18.53
CA ASP A 427 -13.48 1.35 -19.74
C ASP A 427 -15.01 1.21 -19.65
N ILE A 428 -15.67 2.30 -19.27
CA ILE A 428 -17.10 2.31 -18.96
C ILE A 428 -17.96 1.94 -20.18
N ALA A 429 -17.58 2.39 -21.37
CA ALA A 429 -18.33 2.09 -22.58
C ALA A 429 -18.26 0.59 -22.90
N ARG A 430 -17.04 0.04 -22.89
CA ARG A 430 -16.80 -1.39 -23.17
C ARG A 430 -17.38 -2.30 -22.08
N TRP A 431 -17.32 -1.87 -20.83
CA TRP A 431 -17.91 -2.59 -19.70
C TRP A 431 -19.43 -2.69 -19.83
N LEU A 432 -20.10 -1.60 -20.23
CA LEU A 432 -21.56 -1.53 -20.27
C LEU A 432 -22.18 -2.11 -21.53
N GLU A 433 -21.44 -2.21 -22.62
CA GLU A 433 -21.90 -2.75 -23.91
C GLU A 433 -22.74 -4.04 -23.81
N PRO A 434 -22.26 -5.14 -23.19
CA PRO A 434 -23.04 -6.39 -23.11
C PRO A 434 -24.33 -6.24 -22.29
N PHE A 435 -24.31 -5.36 -21.27
CA PHE A 435 -25.47 -5.12 -20.42
C PHE A 435 -26.50 -4.24 -21.12
N ARG A 436 -26.06 -3.22 -21.85
CA ARG A 436 -26.91 -2.33 -22.67
C ARG A 436 -27.57 -3.11 -23.81
N GLU A 437 -26.85 -4.04 -24.44
CA GLU A 437 -27.39 -4.95 -25.44
C GLU A 437 -28.55 -5.80 -24.89
N THR A 438 -28.32 -6.44 -23.74
CA THR A 438 -29.34 -7.25 -23.06
C THR A 438 -30.56 -6.42 -22.69
N TRP A 439 -30.36 -5.21 -22.19
CA TRP A 439 -31.46 -4.28 -21.88
C TRP A 439 -32.21 -3.88 -23.15
N ARG A 440 -31.52 -3.62 -24.26
CA ARG A 440 -32.16 -3.30 -25.54
C ARG A 440 -33.07 -4.43 -26.00
N GLN A 441 -32.58 -5.68 -25.97
CA GLN A 441 -33.35 -6.87 -26.34
C GLN A 441 -34.60 -7.05 -25.48
N LEU A 442 -34.54 -6.70 -24.18
CA LEU A 442 -35.70 -6.72 -23.29
C LEU A 442 -36.73 -5.66 -23.69
N VAL A 443 -36.29 -4.45 -24.04
CA VAL A 443 -37.17 -3.35 -24.48
C VAL A 443 -37.80 -3.66 -25.84
N THR A 444 -37.05 -4.27 -26.76
CA THR A 444 -37.53 -4.66 -28.11
C THR A 444 -38.32 -5.97 -28.12
N ARG A 445 -38.43 -6.67 -26.98
CA ARG A 445 -39.05 -8.00 -26.82
C ARG A 445 -38.38 -9.11 -27.65
N GLU A 446 -37.09 -8.95 -27.92
CA GLU A 446 -36.25 -9.91 -28.63
C GLU A 446 -35.45 -10.81 -27.67
N ALA A 447 -35.48 -10.52 -26.37
CA ALA A 447 -34.77 -11.31 -25.37
C ALA A 447 -35.37 -12.72 -25.18
N PRO A 448 -34.53 -13.73 -24.90
CA PRO A 448 -34.98 -15.08 -24.53
C PRO A 448 -35.94 -15.09 -23.35
N ALA A 449 -36.88 -16.04 -23.33
CA ALA A 449 -37.87 -16.19 -22.26
C ALA A 449 -37.19 -16.40 -20.90
N GLY A 450 -37.58 -15.59 -19.91
CA GLY A 450 -37.00 -15.61 -18.55
C GLY A 450 -35.79 -14.70 -18.35
N THR A 451 -35.35 -13.95 -19.37
CA THR A 451 -34.34 -12.90 -19.20
C THR A 451 -34.94 -11.75 -18.38
N GLU A 452 -34.29 -11.38 -17.28
CA GLU A 452 -34.68 -10.23 -16.44
C GLU A 452 -33.60 -9.15 -16.47
N LEU A 453 -34.01 -7.89 -16.26
CA LEU A 453 -33.08 -6.77 -16.18
C LEU A 453 -32.29 -6.82 -14.87
N LEU A 454 -30.98 -6.66 -14.96
CA LEU A 454 -30.12 -6.62 -13.78
C LEU A 454 -30.51 -5.44 -12.85
N PRO A 455 -30.82 -5.69 -11.56
CA PRO A 455 -31.37 -4.67 -10.65
C PRO A 455 -30.48 -3.44 -10.41
N TRP A 456 -29.17 -3.58 -10.61
CA TRP A 456 -28.21 -2.50 -10.44
C TRP A 456 -28.07 -1.61 -11.69
N LEU A 457 -28.44 -2.11 -12.88
CA LEU A 457 -28.18 -1.45 -14.15
C LEU A 457 -28.97 -0.13 -14.32
N PRO A 458 -30.25 -0.02 -13.91
CA PRO A 458 -30.95 1.27 -13.89
C PRO A 458 -30.29 2.32 -12.99
N GLN A 459 -29.65 1.90 -11.90
CA GLN A 459 -28.99 2.83 -10.99
C GLN A 459 -27.75 3.46 -11.62
N VAL A 460 -26.99 2.66 -12.36
CA VAL A 460 -25.86 3.11 -13.18
C VAL A 460 -26.34 4.03 -14.31
N ALA A 461 -27.45 3.67 -14.96
CA ALA A 461 -28.03 4.48 -16.03
C ALA A 461 -28.52 5.86 -15.59
N ARG A 462 -28.99 6.03 -14.35
CA ARG A 462 -29.30 7.36 -13.81
C ARG A 462 -28.09 8.31 -13.77
N LYS A 463 -26.86 7.78 -13.76
CA LYS A 463 -25.60 8.54 -13.75
C LYS A 463 -24.94 8.65 -15.13
N LEU A 464 -25.12 7.64 -15.97
CA LEU A 464 -24.44 7.53 -17.27
C LEU A 464 -25.38 7.72 -18.47
N GLY A 465 -26.66 7.93 -18.24
CA GLY A 465 -27.62 8.28 -19.27
C GLY A 465 -27.67 7.26 -20.43
N SER A 466 -27.61 7.79 -21.65
CA SER A 466 -27.62 7.02 -22.91
C SER A 466 -26.41 6.09 -23.08
N LEU A 467 -25.34 6.25 -22.31
CA LEU A 467 -24.18 5.34 -22.34
C LEU A 467 -24.51 3.97 -21.73
N ALA A 468 -25.41 3.94 -20.74
CA ALA A 468 -25.80 2.71 -20.04
C ALA A 468 -27.20 2.21 -20.44
N ALA A 469 -28.10 3.13 -20.83
CA ALA A 469 -29.46 2.80 -21.19
C ALA A 469 -29.68 2.76 -22.71
N PRO A 470 -30.56 1.89 -23.22
CA PRO A 470 -30.96 1.91 -24.62
C PRO A 470 -31.89 3.09 -24.94
N ASP A 471 -31.96 3.48 -26.22
CA ASP A 471 -32.83 4.57 -26.66
C ASP A 471 -34.31 4.23 -26.32
N ARG A 472 -35.08 5.25 -25.90
CA ARG A 472 -36.49 5.17 -25.46
C ARG A 472 -36.74 4.69 -24.01
N THR A 473 -35.71 4.58 -23.17
CA THR A 473 -35.91 4.47 -21.70
C THR A 473 -35.87 5.85 -21.02
N ALA A 474 -36.40 5.95 -19.81
CA ALA A 474 -36.42 7.21 -19.05
C ALA A 474 -35.00 7.69 -18.72
N GLU A 475 -34.06 6.77 -18.55
CA GLU A 475 -32.67 7.06 -18.18
C GLU A 475 -31.83 7.56 -19.36
N ALA A 476 -32.21 7.31 -20.62
CA ALA A 476 -31.45 7.72 -21.81
C ALA A 476 -31.60 9.21 -22.21
N HIS A 477 -32.13 10.06 -21.32
CA HIS A 477 -32.49 11.47 -21.61
C HIS A 477 -31.29 12.43 -21.69
N PHE A 478 -30.08 11.99 -21.31
CA PHE A 478 -28.86 12.77 -21.45
C PHE A 478 -27.70 11.87 -21.89
N ALA A 479 -26.68 12.49 -22.50
CA ALA A 479 -25.40 11.85 -22.78
C ALA A 479 -24.34 12.47 -21.87
N PRO A 480 -23.64 11.69 -21.03
CA PRO A 480 -22.59 12.24 -20.16
C PRO A 480 -21.41 12.74 -21.00
N SER A 481 -20.75 13.79 -20.52
CA SER A 481 -19.55 14.29 -21.19
C SER A 481 -18.40 13.28 -21.08
N PRO A 482 -17.45 13.26 -22.04
CA PRO A 482 -16.29 12.39 -21.97
C PRO A 482 -15.47 12.55 -20.67
N ALA A 483 -15.40 13.78 -20.14
CA ALA A 483 -14.69 14.09 -18.90
C ALA A 483 -15.39 13.48 -17.67
N TYR A 484 -16.72 13.59 -17.60
CA TYR A 484 -17.50 12.93 -16.57
C TYR A 484 -17.32 11.40 -16.61
N VAL A 485 -17.35 10.80 -17.80
CA VAL A 485 -17.19 9.33 -17.97
C VAL A 485 -15.79 8.88 -17.54
N ALA A 486 -14.74 9.63 -17.91
CA ALA A 486 -13.37 9.35 -17.49
C ALA A 486 -13.23 9.41 -15.95
N GLY A 487 -13.73 10.48 -15.34
CA GLY A 487 -13.81 10.62 -13.89
C GLY A 487 -14.55 9.45 -13.24
N PHE A 488 -15.71 9.08 -13.77
CA PHE A 488 -16.53 7.97 -13.28
C PHE A 488 -15.77 6.64 -13.28
N GLY A 489 -15.08 6.31 -14.37
CA GLY A 489 -14.20 5.13 -14.45
C GLY A 489 -13.08 5.16 -13.41
N ASN A 490 -12.41 6.31 -13.25
CA ASN A 490 -11.34 6.51 -12.27
C ASN A 490 -11.85 6.34 -10.83
N GLY A 491 -13.04 6.86 -10.52
CA GLY A 491 -13.69 6.70 -9.22
C GLY A 491 -13.99 5.24 -8.89
N MET A 492 -14.55 4.49 -9.85
CA MET A 492 -14.81 3.06 -9.69
C MET A 492 -13.50 2.27 -9.49
N ARG A 493 -12.48 2.59 -10.28
CA ARG A 493 -11.15 1.97 -10.22
C ARG A 493 -10.52 2.13 -8.84
N GLU A 494 -10.54 3.34 -8.29
CA GLU A 494 -9.98 3.59 -6.96
C GLU A 494 -10.77 2.89 -5.86
N ALA A 495 -12.11 2.85 -5.94
CA ALA A 495 -12.94 2.12 -4.98
C ALA A 495 -12.62 0.61 -4.97
N TRP A 496 -12.46 0.01 -6.16
CA TRP A 496 -12.08 -1.39 -6.32
C TRP A 496 -10.66 -1.67 -5.80
N HIS A 497 -9.66 -0.90 -6.24
CA HIS A 497 -8.30 -1.10 -5.77
C HIS A 497 -8.16 -0.86 -4.27
N SER A 498 -8.87 0.11 -3.70
CA SER A 498 -8.93 0.32 -2.26
C SER A 498 -9.49 -0.91 -1.52
N ALA A 499 -10.53 -1.55 -2.07
CA ALA A 499 -11.07 -2.78 -1.51
C ALA A 499 -10.07 -3.95 -1.56
N VAL A 500 -9.33 -4.08 -2.67
CA VAL A 500 -8.26 -5.08 -2.82
C VAL A 500 -7.09 -4.80 -1.88
N ARG A 501 -6.62 -3.54 -1.78
CA ARG A 501 -5.54 -3.11 -0.86
C ARG A 501 -5.90 -3.40 0.60
N ARG A 502 -7.17 -3.25 0.98
CA ARG A 502 -7.69 -3.56 2.32
C ARG A 502 -8.02 -5.05 2.54
N GLN A 503 -7.70 -5.92 1.57
CA GLN A 503 -7.99 -7.35 1.60
C GLN A 503 -9.49 -7.70 1.74
N ALA A 504 -10.39 -6.76 1.41
CA ALA A 504 -11.83 -7.02 1.39
C ALA A 504 -12.23 -7.88 0.17
N VAL A 505 -11.44 -7.78 -0.91
CA VAL A 505 -11.54 -8.60 -2.12
C VAL A 505 -10.15 -9.20 -2.39
N PRO A 506 -10.02 -10.48 -2.78
CA PRO A 506 -8.71 -11.08 -3.06
C PRO A 506 -8.00 -10.37 -4.22
N TYR A 507 -6.66 -10.35 -4.22
CA TYR A 507 -5.85 -9.69 -5.26
C TYR A 507 -5.72 -10.51 -6.55
N ASP A 508 -5.49 -11.82 -6.41
CA ASP A 508 -5.30 -12.74 -7.54
C ASP A 508 -6.59 -12.94 -8.34
N ALA A 509 -6.51 -12.84 -9.67
CA ALA A 509 -7.69 -12.87 -10.54
C ALA A 509 -8.37 -14.24 -10.61
N GLN A 510 -7.60 -15.34 -10.63
CA GLN A 510 -8.17 -16.69 -10.69
C GLN A 510 -8.84 -17.06 -9.36
N PHE A 511 -8.14 -16.81 -8.25
CA PHE A 511 -8.67 -17.02 -6.91
C PHE A 511 -9.87 -16.12 -6.63
N ARG A 512 -9.86 -14.88 -7.12
CA ARG A 512 -11.00 -13.95 -6.99
C ARG A 512 -12.25 -14.49 -7.71
N GLN A 513 -12.13 -15.04 -8.92
CA GLN A 513 -13.30 -15.64 -9.59
C GLN A 513 -13.86 -16.84 -8.86
N GLN A 514 -13.01 -17.69 -8.29
CA GLN A 514 -13.45 -18.81 -7.44
C GLN A 514 -14.14 -18.29 -6.18
N TRP A 515 -13.53 -17.31 -5.52
CA TRP A 515 -14.04 -16.67 -4.31
C TRP A 515 -15.40 -15.99 -4.50
N LEU A 516 -15.63 -15.34 -5.65
CA LEU A 516 -16.92 -14.72 -5.98
C LEU A 516 -18.06 -15.75 -6.12
N ARG A 517 -17.74 -17.00 -6.47
CA ARG A 517 -18.71 -18.10 -6.61
C ARG A 517 -18.96 -18.85 -5.30
N GLU A 518 -18.30 -18.50 -4.20
CA GLU A 518 -18.55 -19.11 -2.90
C GLU A 518 -19.84 -18.56 -2.26
N ALA A 519 -20.61 -19.44 -1.62
CA ALA A 519 -21.80 -19.05 -0.88
C ALA A 519 -21.46 -18.55 0.54
N VAL A 520 -22.13 -17.49 0.99
CA VAL A 520 -21.95 -16.90 2.33
C VAL A 520 -23.26 -16.84 3.10
N GLY A 521 -23.17 -17.18 4.39
CA GLY A 521 -24.27 -17.07 5.34
C GLY A 521 -25.32 -18.18 5.21
N LYS A 522 -26.33 -18.13 6.09
CA LYS A 522 -27.39 -19.16 6.16
C LYS A 522 -28.32 -19.20 4.94
N ARG A 523 -28.37 -18.12 4.16
CA ARG A 523 -29.17 -18.00 2.93
C ARG A 523 -28.40 -18.38 1.66
N ALA A 524 -27.15 -18.83 1.78
CA ALA A 524 -26.30 -19.27 0.66
C ALA A 524 -26.21 -18.25 -0.49
N VAL A 525 -26.10 -16.96 -0.17
CA VAL A 525 -25.93 -15.91 -1.20
C VAL A 525 -24.49 -15.97 -1.71
N LEU A 526 -24.30 -15.97 -3.04
CA LEU A 526 -22.97 -15.94 -3.64
C LEU A 526 -22.24 -14.66 -3.24
N ARG A 527 -20.95 -14.75 -2.89
CA ARG A 527 -20.11 -13.58 -2.58
C ARG A 527 -20.14 -12.54 -3.67
N GLY A 528 -20.18 -12.96 -4.93
CA GLY A 528 -20.25 -12.06 -6.08
C GLY A 528 -21.49 -11.16 -6.08
N ALA A 529 -22.58 -11.57 -5.45
CA ALA A 529 -23.80 -10.80 -5.35
C ALA A 529 -23.78 -9.74 -4.22
N LEU A 530 -22.79 -9.82 -3.32
CA LEU A 530 -22.60 -8.80 -2.28
C LEU A 530 -22.05 -7.51 -2.88
N THR A 531 -22.26 -6.39 -2.19
CA THR A 531 -21.65 -5.10 -2.55
C THR A 531 -20.41 -4.80 -1.70
N LEU A 532 -19.59 -3.83 -2.11
CA LEU A 532 -18.45 -3.36 -1.31
C LEU A 532 -18.92 -2.78 0.05
N THR A 533 -20.07 -2.10 0.07
CA THR A 533 -20.68 -1.57 1.29
C THR A 533 -21.13 -2.70 2.24
N GLU A 534 -21.71 -3.78 1.71
CA GLU A 534 -22.10 -4.96 2.50
C GLU A 534 -20.89 -5.71 3.07
N LEU A 535 -19.81 -5.83 2.30
CA LEU A 535 -18.55 -6.41 2.80
C LEU A 535 -17.98 -5.60 3.97
N ARG A 536 -17.99 -4.26 3.88
CA ARG A 536 -17.53 -3.37 4.95
C ARG A 536 -18.42 -3.48 6.21
N THR A 537 -19.74 -3.53 6.04
CA THR A 537 -20.65 -3.64 7.20
C THR A 537 -20.61 -5.03 7.85
N SER A 538 -20.38 -6.10 7.08
CA SER A 538 -20.26 -7.47 7.60
C SER A 538 -18.99 -7.69 8.42
N THR A 539 -17.86 -7.11 8.00
CA THR A 539 -16.60 -7.13 8.75
C THR A 539 -16.70 -6.36 10.06
N LEU A 540 -17.34 -5.18 10.06
CA LEU A 540 -17.57 -4.39 11.28
C LEU A 540 -18.52 -5.09 12.27
N LYS A 541 -19.61 -5.71 11.80
CA LYS A 541 -20.52 -6.49 12.66
C LYS A 541 -19.85 -7.75 13.25
N GLY A 542 -18.97 -8.39 12.49
CA GLY A 542 -18.17 -9.52 12.97
C GLY A 542 -17.24 -9.11 14.12
N GLN A 543 -16.54 -7.99 13.96
CA GLN A 543 -15.63 -7.44 14.98
C GLN A 543 -16.37 -6.97 16.24
N ALA A 544 -17.48 -6.23 16.08
CA ALA A 544 -18.32 -5.77 17.20
C ALA A 544 -18.94 -6.92 18.01
N ALA A 545 -19.35 -8.00 17.34
CA ALA A 545 -19.87 -9.18 18.02
C ALA A 545 -18.77 -9.95 18.79
N THR A 546 -17.53 -9.94 18.31
CA THR A 546 -16.39 -10.53 19.04
C THR A 546 -15.95 -9.68 20.22
N THR A 547 -15.90 -8.34 20.10
CA THR A 547 -15.56 -7.45 21.22
C THR A 547 -16.64 -7.44 22.29
N SER A 548 -17.93 -7.44 21.93
CA SER A 548 -19.04 -7.54 22.89
C SER A 548 -19.00 -8.86 23.68
N LYS A 549 -18.73 -10.00 23.00
CA LYS A 549 -18.57 -11.30 23.66
C LYS A 549 -17.34 -11.36 24.57
N TRP A 550 -16.26 -10.69 24.19
CA TRP A 550 -15.05 -10.61 25.02
C TRP A 550 -15.29 -9.74 26.26
N PHE A 551 -15.93 -8.58 26.09
CA PHE A 551 -16.31 -7.69 27.18
C PHE A 551 -17.25 -8.38 28.19
N GLY A 552 -18.28 -9.08 27.72
CA GLY A 552 -19.18 -9.83 28.59
C GLY A 552 -18.47 -10.93 29.41
N ARG A 553 -17.41 -11.54 28.86
CA ARG A 553 -16.59 -12.52 29.57
C ARG A 553 -15.72 -11.87 30.64
N VAL A 554 -15.09 -10.74 30.33
CA VAL A 554 -14.28 -10.01 31.31
C VAL A 554 -15.14 -9.55 32.49
N VAL A 555 -16.34 -9.04 32.22
CA VAL A 555 -17.31 -8.66 33.27
C VAL A 555 -17.71 -9.86 34.12
N LEU A 556 -18.04 -11.00 33.49
CA LEU A 556 -18.39 -12.24 34.21
C LEU A 556 -17.26 -12.69 35.14
N TRP A 557 -16.02 -12.68 34.68
CA TRP A 557 -14.86 -13.08 35.49
C TRP A 557 -14.60 -12.10 36.63
N LEU A 558 -14.73 -10.80 36.38
CA LEU A 558 -14.53 -9.77 37.40
C LEU A 558 -15.59 -9.87 38.51
N VAL A 559 -16.87 -10.03 38.15
CA VAL A 559 -17.96 -10.24 39.11
C VAL A 559 -17.74 -11.50 39.93
N THR A 560 -17.32 -12.60 39.29
CA THR A 560 -17.01 -13.86 39.99
C THR A 560 -15.87 -13.68 40.99
N SER A 561 -14.79 -12.98 40.61
CA SER A 561 -13.65 -12.71 41.50
C SER A 561 -14.02 -11.82 42.68
N VAL A 562 -14.82 -10.78 42.45
CA VAL A 562 -15.28 -9.87 43.52
C VAL A 562 -16.17 -10.61 44.52
N LEU A 563 -17.12 -11.43 44.04
CA LEU A 563 -17.95 -12.27 44.92
C LEU A 563 -17.10 -13.28 45.71
N GLY A 564 -16.06 -13.85 45.10
CA GLY A 564 -15.12 -14.74 45.80
C GLY A 564 -14.33 -14.02 46.89
N LEU A 565 -13.96 -12.75 46.69
CA LEU A 565 -13.32 -11.95 47.72
C LEU A 565 -14.26 -11.66 48.89
N PHE A 566 -15.52 -11.29 48.60
CA PHE A 566 -16.52 -11.08 49.65
C PHE A 566 -16.81 -12.36 50.44
N GLU A 567 -16.82 -13.51 49.79
CA GLU A 567 -16.95 -14.81 50.44
C GLU A 567 -15.80 -15.06 51.43
N ILE A 568 -14.55 -14.80 51.03
CA ILE A 568 -13.38 -14.93 51.91
C ILE A 568 -13.52 -14.00 53.13
N VAL A 569 -13.93 -12.75 52.92
CA VAL A 569 -14.16 -11.79 54.02
C VAL A 569 -15.26 -12.26 54.96
N ALA A 570 -16.39 -12.76 54.43
CA ALA A 570 -17.50 -13.28 55.23
C ALA A 570 -17.06 -14.47 56.11
N ILE A 571 -16.24 -15.38 55.56
CA ILE A 571 -15.65 -16.51 56.29
C ILE A 571 -14.72 -16.02 57.41
N ILE A 572 -13.89 -15.01 57.15
CA ILE A 572 -12.99 -14.42 58.17
C ILE A 572 -13.80 -13.81 59.31
N ILE A 573 -14.83 -13.01 59.01
CA ILE A 573 -15.70 -12.40 60.03
C ILE A 573 -16.43 -13.47 60.83
N ALA A 574 -16.88 -14.56 60.19
CA ALA A 574 -17.47 -15.71 60.87
C ALA A 574 -16.48 -16.40 61.82
N ALA A 575 -15.24 -16.62 61.37
CA ALA A 575 -14.20 -17.27 62.16
C ALA A 575 -13.76 -16.43 63.38
N THR A 576 -13.81 -15.10 63.28
CA THR A 576 -13.43 -14.18 64.38
C THR A 576 -14.59 -13.86 65.32
N GLY A 577 -15.78 -14.42 65.09
CA GLY A 577 -16.97 -14.14 65.91
C GLY A 577 -17.54 -12.73 65.73
N GLY A 578 -17.27 -12.08 64.59
CA GLY A 578 -17.69 -10.71 64.31
C GLY A 578 -19.20 -10.53 64.02
N TRP A 579 -19.98 -11.62 64.05
CA TRP A 579 -21.43 -11.57 63.83
C TRP A 579 -22.20 -11.56 65.16
N PRO A 580 -23.26 -10.75 65.32
CA PRO A 580 -23.99 -10.63 66.58
C PRO A 580 -24.78 -11.87 67.03
N GLY A 581 -24.88 -12.90 66.18
CA GLY A 581 -25.48 -14.19 66.54
C GLY A 581 -25.44 -15.22 65.41
N ILE A 582 -25.67 -16.49 65.75
CA ILE A 582 -25.56 -17.63 64.82
C ILE A 582 -26.45 -17.46 63.58
N GLY A 583 -27.67 -16.94 63.74
CA GLY A 583 -28.58 -16.70 62.61
C GLY A 583 -28.04 -15.68 61.61
N GLN A 584 -27.34 -14.64 62.09
CA GLN A 584 -26.74 -13.62 61.23
C GLN A 584 -25.44 -14.11 60.58
N THR A 585 -24.69 -15.00 61.25
CA THR A 585 -23.55 -15.70 60.63
C THR A 585 -24.00 -16.55 59.45
N ILE A 586 -25.07 -17.34 59.62
CA ILE A 586 -25.60 -18.19 58.55
C ILE A 586 -26.15 -17.34 57.40
N ALA A 587 -26.91 -16.28 57.70
CA ALA A 587 -27.42 -15.37 56.69
C ALA A 587 -26.29 -14.65 55.93
N GLY A 588 -25.27 -14.17 56.65
CA GLY A 588 -24.11 -13.49 56.07
C GLY A 588 -23.32 -14.38 55.11
N LEU A 589 -23.11 -15.65 55.46
CA LEU A 589 -22.46 -16.61 54.56
C LEU A 589 -23.33 -16.89 53.32
N LEU A 590 -24.61 -17.21 53.49
CA LEU A 590 -25.49 -17.55 52.37
C LEU A 590 -25.62 -16.45 51.31
N VAL A 591 -25.57 -15.17 51.71
CA VAL A 591 -25.67 -14.02 50.79
C VAL A 591 -24.51 -13.98 49.80
N PHE A 592 -23.32 -14.44 50.16
CA PHE A 592 -22.15 -14.42 49.29
C PHE A 592 -21.86 -15.79 48.66
N THR A 593 -22.08 -16.89 49.40
CA THR A 593 -21.78 -18.23 48.92
C THR A 593 -22.66 -18.63 47.73
N VAL A 594 -23.97 -18.34 47.80
CA VAL A 594 -24.92 -18.78 46.76
C VAL A 594 -24.66 -18.07 45.42
N PRO A 595 -24.53 -16.73 45.35
CA PRO A 595 -24.16 -16.05 44.11
C PRO A 595 -22.77 -16.45 43.61
N PHE A 596 -21.77 -16.56 44.51
CA PHE A 596 -20.42 -16.94 44.12
C PHE A 596 -20.40 -18.31 43.44
N LEU A 597 -21.04 -19.33 44.01
CA LEU A 597 -21.10 -20.66 43.40
C LEU A 597 -21.82 -20.67 42.06
N ALA A 598 -22.89 -19.87 41.91
CA ALA A 598 -23.61 -19.75 40.63
C ALA A 598 -22.71 -19.13 39.54
N PHE A 599 -22.05 -18.01 39.83
CA PHE A 599 -21.16 -17.32 38.89
C PHE A 599 -19.88 -18.11 38.60
N LEU A 600 -19.33 -18.79 39.60
CA LEU A 600 -18.18 -19.69 39.44
C LEU A 600 -18.52 -20.85 38.48
N THR A 601 -19.71 -21.43 38.63
CA THR A 601 -20.18 -22.51 37.75
C THR A 601 -20.28 -22.03 36.30
N TRP A 602 -20.84 -20.84 36.07
CA TRP A 602 -20.89 -20.23 34.73
C TRP A 602 -19.50 -19.91 34.16
N THR A 603 -18.60 -19.38 34.97
CA THR A 603 -17.21 -19.13 34.56
C THR A 603 -16.49 -20.42 34.16
N VAL A 604 -16.67 -21.50 34.92
CA VAL A 604 -16.10 -22.82 34.58
C VAL A 604 -16.69 -23.37 33.28
N LEU A 605 -18.01 -23.22 33.07
CA LEU A 605 -18.66 -23.64 31.83
C LEU A 605 -18.19 -22.82 30.62
N ASP A 606 -18.03 -21.50 30.74
CA ASP A 606 -17.49 -20.65 29.67
C ASP A 606 -16.03 -21.01 29.36
N LEU A 607 -15.18 -21.22 30.38
CA LEU A 607 -13.80 -21.69 30.20
C LEU A 607 -13.74 -23.05 29.49
N ARG A 608 -14.62 -23.98 29.85
CA ARG A 608 -14.73 -25.29 29.16
C ARG A 608 -15.17 -25.11 27.71
N ARG A 609 -16.13 -24.23 27.44
CA ARG A 609 -16.60 -23.92 26.07
C ARG A 609 -15.50 -23.26 25.24
N PHE A 610 -14.74 -22.35 25.82
CA PHE A 610 -13.60 -21.68 25.19
C PHE A 610 -12.48 -22.67 24.83
N ARG A 611 -12.16 -23.59 25.74
CA ARG A 611 -11.19 -24.69 25.48
C ARG A 611 -11.66 -25.62 24.36
N ARG A 612 -12.96 -25.96 24.29
CA ARG A 612 -13.53 -26.77 23.20
C ARG A 612 -13.43 -26.05 21.85
N LEU A 613 -13.77 -24.76 21.80
CA LEU A 613 -13.69 -23.96 20.58
C LEU A 613 -12.25 -23.84 20.05
N ARG A 614 -11.26 -23.69 20.95
CA ARG A 614 -9.84 -23.74 20.58
C ARG A 614 -9.46 -25.11 20.01
N ARG A 615 -9.89 -26.21 20.63
CA ARG A 615 -9.61 -27.57 20.13
C ARG A 615 -10.23 -27.85 18.75
N THR A 616 -11.46 -27.39 18.49
CA THR A 616 -12.08 -27.53 17.16
C THR A 616 -11.43 -26.65 16.12
N ALA A 617 -11.02 -25.42 16.46
CA ALA A 617 -10.28 -24.54 15.55
C ALA A 617 -8.89 -25.11 15.19
N SER A 618 -8.23 -25.77 16.15
CA SER A 618 -6.98 -26.50 15.91
C SER A 618 -7.20 -27.79 15.09
N ALA A 619 -8.35 -28.44 15.20
CA ALA A 619 -8.67 -29.65 14.43
C ALA A 619 -9.11 -29.36 12.98
N SER A 620 -9.73 -28.20 12.70
CA SER A 620 -10.08 -27.77 11.34
C SER A 620 -8.89 -27.27 10.51
N LEU A 621 -7.74 -27.00 11.16
CA LEU A 621 -6.48 -26.66 10.49
C LEU A 621 -5.64 -27.91 10.12
N VAL A 622 -6.16 -29.12 10.37
CA VAL A 622 -5.46 -30.41 10.18
C VAL A 622 -6.24 -31.40 9.31
N ARG A 623 -7.24 -30.95 8.54
CA ARG A 623 -7.75 -31.77 7.42
C ARG A 623 -7.24 -31.18 6.09
N PRO A 624 -6.67 -32.03 5.22
CA PRO A 624 -6.03 -31.61 3.97
C PRO A 624 -7.00 -30.93 3.01
#